data_AF-A0A7K4G0A3-F1
#
_entry.id   AF-A0A7K4G0A3-F1
#
_cell.length_a   1.000
_cell.length_b   1.000
_cell.length_c   1.000
_cell.angle_alpha   90.00
_cell.angle_beta   90.00
_cell.angle_gamma   90.00
#
_symmetry.space_group_name_H-M   'P 1'
#
loop_
_entity.id
_entity.type
_entity.pdbx_description
1 polymer ?
#
loop_
_entity_poly.entity_id
_entity_poly.type
_entity_poly.pdbx_seq_one_letter_code
_entity_poly.pdbx_strand_id
1 'polypeptide(L)' 'MKKSEIRKLVAEYKEIKLKIKKVQNKKILEKLKEIEHKYFHETGRTIQSDFKEIT' A
#
# COMPACT_ATOMS: atom_id res chain seq x y z
N MET A 1 -13.02 5.78 3.51
CA MET A 1 -11.77 6.59 3.57
C MET A 1 -11.92 7.92 2.82
N LYS A 2 -11.39 9.04 3.34
CA LYS A 2 -11.33 10.32 2.58
C LYS A 2 -10.24 10.23 1.49
N LYS A 3 -10.39 10.96 0.37
CA LYS A 3 -9.38 10.99 -0.73
C LYS A 3 -7.96 11.33 -0.23
N SER A 4 -7.83 12.18 0.77
CA SER A 4 -6.54 12.53 1.38
C SER A 4 -5.89 11.35 2.10
N GLU A 5 -6.68 10.51 2.74
CA GLU A 5 -6.19 9.34 3.45
C GLU A 5 -5.85 8.20 2.50
N ILE A 6 -6.60 8.02 1.42
CA ILE A 6 -6.23 7.12 0.32
C ILE A 6 -4.84 7.46 -0.23
N ARG A 7 -4.58 8.74 -0.51
CA ARG A 7 -3.26 9.19 -0.98
C ARG A 7 -2.15 8.91 0.03
N LYS A 8 -2.41 9.09 1.32
CA LYS A 8 -1.44 8.72 2.38
C LYS A 8 -1.18 7.22 2.40
N LEU A 9 -2.23 6.41 2.27
CA LEU A 9 -2.11 4.95 2.28
C LEU A 9 -1.29 4.44 1.08
N VAL A 10 -1.48 5.03 -0.10
CA VAL A 10 -0.70 4.72 -1.31
C VAL A 10 0.78 5.14 -1.15
N ALA A 11 1.04 6.30 -0.54
CA ALA A 11 2.40 6.74 -0.25
C ALA A 11 3.10 5.80 0.76
N GLU A 12 2.40 5.39 1.82
CA GLU A 12 2.91 4.45 2.81
C GLU A 12 3.22 3.08 2.17
N TYR A 13 2.33 2.58 1.30
CA TYR A 13 2.57 1.38 0.51
C TYR A 13 3.82 1.49 -0.37
N LYS A 14 4.05 2.65 -1.01
CA LYS A 14 5.26 2.90 -1.82
C LYS A 14 6.54 2.79 -0.99
N GLU A 15 6.56 3.43 0.17
CA GLU A 15 7.72 3.39 1.07
C GLU A 15 8.00 1.97 1.58
N ILE A 16 6.96 1.25 1.99
CA ILE A 16 7.07 -0.13 2.48
C ILE A 16 7.56 -1.05 1.36
N LYS A 17 7.02 -0.92 0.15
CA LYS A 17 7.45 -1.71 -1.01
C LYS A 17 8.91 -1.46 -1.39
N LEU A 18 9.38 -0.20 -1.30
CA LEU A 18 10.79 0.14 -1.47
C LEU A 18 11.67 -0.47 -0.37
N LYS A 19 11.21 -0.48 0.88
CA LYS A 19 11.91 -1.11 2.00
C LYS A 19 11.99 -2.63 1.85
N ILE A 20 10.93 -3.30 1.38
CA ILE A 20 10.94 -4.75 1.08
C ILE A 20 12.01 -5.10 0.05
N LYS A 21 12.15 -4.28 -1.01
CA LYS A 21 13.16 -4.53 -2.06
C LYS A 21 14.58 -4.52 -1.52
N LYS A 22 14.85 -3.75 -0.45
CA LYS A 22 16.15 -3.67 0.21
C LYS A 22 16.32 -4.66 1.35
N VAL A 23 15.22 -5.07 2.00
CA VAL A 23 15.23 -5.90 3.20
C VAL A 23 14.13 -6.96 3.10
N GLN A 24 14.51 -8.23 2.93
CA GLN A 24 13.57 -9.36 2.95
C GLN A 24 13.10 -9.67 4.38
N ASN A 25 12.35 -8.74 4.97
CA ASN A 25 11.80 -8.90 6.31
C ASN A 25 10.32 -9.29 6.24
N LYS A 26 10.01 -10.49 6.76
CA LYS A 26 8.65 -11.05 6.83
C LYS A 26 7.65 -10.08 7.48
N LYS A 27 8.07 -9.34 8.51
CA LYS A 27 7.22 -8.36 9.21
C LYS A 27 6.82 -7.18 8.31
N ILE A 28 7.69 -6.79 7.38
CA ILE A 28 7.38 -5.72 6.42
C ILE A 28 6.39 -6.23 5.35
N LEU A 29 6.52 -7.50 4.94
CA LEU A 29 5.58 -8.13 4.03
C LEU A 29 4.18 -8.26 4.64
N GLU A 30 4.08 -8.60 5.92
CA GLU A 30 2.81 -8.66 6.66
C GLU A 30 2.14 -7.28 6.72
N LYS A 31 2.90 -6.23 7.06
CA LYS A 31 2.40 -4.84 7.03
C LYS A 31 1.89 -4.42 5.65
N LEU A 32 2.59 -4.82 4.59
CA LEU A 32 2.18 -4.49 3.22
C LEU A 32 0.83 -5.13 2.88
N LYS A 33 0.63 -6.40 3.28
CA LYS A 33 -0.65 -7.09 3.10
C LYS A 33 -1.79 -6.48 3.91
N GLU A 34 -1.53 -6.04 5.15
CA GLU A 34 -2.53 -5.33 5.95
C GLU A 34 -3.01 -4.05 5.26
N ILE A 35 -2.08 -3.29 4.68
CA ILE A 35 -2.39 -2.08 3.92
C ILE A 35 -3.21 -2.39 2.67
N GLU A 36 -2.85 -3.44 1.92
CA GLU A 36 -3.61 -3.90 0.75
C GLU A 36 -5.04 -4.30 1.12
N HIS A 37 -5.21 -5.09 2.19
CA HIS A 37 -6.52 -5.50 2.68
C HIS A 37 -7.37 -4.29 3.13
N LYS A 38 -6.77 -3.37 3.91
CA LYS A 38 -7.48 -2.19 4.39
C LYS A 38 -7.91 -1.29 3.22
N TYR A 39 -7.04 -1.09 2.23
CA TYR A 39 -7.36 -0.32 1.04
C TYR A 39 -8.52 -0.95 0.26
N PHE A 40 -8.47 -2.26 0.04
CA PHE A 40 -9.51 -2.98 -0.69
C PHE A 40 -10.85 -2.95 0.05
N HIS A 41 -10.83 -3.12 1.37
CA HIS A 41 -12.04 -3.03 2.19
C HIS A 41 -12.70 -1.65 2.10
N GLU A 42 -11.90 -0.58 2.11
CA GLU A 42 -12.39 0.80 2.11
C GLU A 42 -12.78 1.32 0.72
N THR A 43 -12.14 0.83 -0.34
CA THR A 43 -12.27 1.40 -1.71
C THR A 43 -12.87 0.44 -2.73
N GLY A 44 -12.94 -0.85 -2.42
CA GLY A 44 -13.30 -1.91 -3.35
C GLY A 44 -12.28 -2.13 -4.48
N ARG A 45 -11.12 -1.47 -4.43
CA ARG A 45 -10.08 -1.52 -5.47
C ARG A 45 -8.76 -2.01 -4.88
N THR A 46 -7.90 -2.56 -5.73
CA THR A 46 -6.54 -2.93 -5.33
C THR A 46 -5.65 -1.70 -5.31
N ILE A 47 -4.87 -1.51 -4.24
CA ILE A 47 -3.94 -0.38 -4.11
C ILE A 47 -2.90 -0.35 -5.24
N GLN A 48 -2.62 -1.51 -5.83
CA GLN A 48 -1.74 -1.64 -6.99
C GLN A 48 -2.26 -0.88 -8.22
N SER A 49 -3.58 -0.75 -8.38
CA SER A 49 -4.16 -0.02 -9.52
C SER A 49 -3.83 1.48 -9.40
N ASP A 50 -4.10 2.09 -8.24
CA ASP A 50 -3.73 3.48 -7.95
C ASP A 50 -2.21 3.68 -7.95
N PHE A 51 -1.44 2.68 -7.50
CA PHE A 51 0.02 2.75 -7.54
C PHE A 51 0.58 2.82 -8.96
N LYS A 52 -0.03 2.10 -9.90
CA LYS A 52 0.37 2.03 -11.31
C LYS A 52 -0.06 3.25 -12.11
N GLU A 53 -1.10 3.95 -11.67
CA GLU A 53 -1.56 5.20 -12.29
C GLU A 53 -0.67 6.40 -11.92
N ILE A 54 0.11 6.29 -10.84
CA ILE A 54 1.02 7.34 -10.33
C ILE A 54 2.49 7.14 -10.80
N THR A 55 2.83 5.99 -11.42
CA THR A 55 4.20 5.66 -11.89
C THR A 55 4.21 5.49 -13.41
#